data_AF-A0AAV5UXZ3-F1
#
_entry.id   AF-A0AAV5UXZ3-F1
#
_cell.length_a   1.000
_cell.length_b   1.000
_cell.length_c   1.000
_cell.angle_alpha   90.00
_cell.angle_beta   90.00
_cell.angle_gamma   90.00
#
_symmetry.space_group_name_H-M   'P 1'
#
loop_
_entity.id
_entity.type
_entity.pdbx_description
1 polymer ?
#
loop_
_entity_poly.entity_id
_entity_poly.type
_entity_poly.pdbx_seq_one_letter_code
_entity_poly.pdbx_strand_id
1 'polypeptide(L)'
;FGTGLYAAPEVLQHIFTPMADVYSLGLSLAEVSVPFNDRFTTKEWNEMKEEQQLPTRANNVIISDLTSTILSMINRGYLSRPSVDSLLSTIEVSQKKV
;
A
#
# COMPACT_ATOMS: atom_id res chain seq x y z
N PHE A 1 -20.09 -4.30 -3.13
CA PHE A 1 -19.22 -4.61 -1.98
C PHE A 1 -17.80 -4.80 -2.49
N GLY A 2 -16.82 -4.15 -1.87
CA GLY A 2 -15.40 -4.36 -2.19
C GLY A 2 -14.91 -5.74 -1.72
N THR A 3 -13.72 -6.14 -2.15
CA THR A 3 -13.06 -7.37 -1.66
C THR A 3 -12.35 -7.10 -0.33
N GLY A 4 -12.54 -8.00 0.65
CA GLY A 4 -11.96 -7.87 1.99
C GLY A 4 -10.42 -7.89 2.02
N LEU A 5 -9.77 -8.35 0.94
CA LEU A 5 -8.32 -8.36 0.83
C LEU A 5 -7.72 -6.95 0.89
N TYR A 6 -8.34 -6.00 0.21
CA TYR A 6 -7.85 -4.61 0.11
C TYR A 6 -8.50 -3.68 1.14
N ALA A 7 -9.50 -4.17 1.87
CA ALA A 7 -10.18 -3.39 2.89
C ALA A 7 -9.20 -2.93 3.97
N ALA A 8 -9.21 -1.62 4.21
CA ALA A 8 -8.46 -0.98 5.28
C ALA A 8 -9.04 -1.37 6.66
N PRO A 9 -8.20 -1.49 7.70
CA PRO A 9 -8.62 -1.99 9.00
C PRO A 9 -9.71 -1.14 9.67
N GLU A 10 -9.69 0.18 9.47
CA GLU A 10 -10.68 1.09 10.04
C GLU A 10 -12.08 0.94 9.38
N VAL A 11 -12.14 0.48 8.13
CA VAL A 11 -13.42 0.21 7.45
C VAL A 11 -14.16 -0.94 8.12
N LEU A 12 -13.43 -1.92 8.68
CA LEU A 12 -14.01 -3.02 9.47
C LEU A 12 -14.64 -2.53 10.78
N GLN A 13 -14.27 -1.33 11.23
CA GLN A 13 -14.83 -0.66 12.42
C GLN A 13 -15.89 0.39 12.03
N HIS A 14 -16.38 0.36 10.79
CA HIS A 14 -17.34 1.33 10.23
C HIS A 14 -16.81 2.78 10.18
N ILE A 15 -15.49 2.96 10.15
CA ILE A 15 -14.86 4.27 9.95
C ILE A 15 -14.52 4.40 8.47
N PHE A 16 -15.20 5.33 7.80
CA PHE A 16 -15.03 5.57 6.36
C PHE A 16 -14.28 6.88 6.14
N THR A 17 -13.08 6.77 5.57
CA THR A 17 -12.22 7.91 5.28
C THR A 17 -11.61 7.76 3.89
N PRO A 18 -11.20 8.86 3.23
CA PRO A 18 -10.42 8.79 2.00
C PRO A 18 -9.11 7.99 2.16
N MET A 19 -8.59 7.89 3.38
CA MET A 19 -7.36 7.14 3.67
C MET A 19 -7.54 5.62 3.49
N ALA A 20 -8.78 5.12 3.49
CA ALA A 20 -9.06 3.73 3.17
C ALA A 20 -8.74 3.42 1.69
N ASP A 21 -8.94 4.38 0.79
CA ASP A 21 -8.60 4.23 -0.63
C ASP A 21 -7.08 4.26 -0.82
N VAL A 22 -6.37 5.10 -0.07
CA VAL A 22 -4.89 5.14 -0.04
C VAL A 22 -4.31 3.78 0.39
N TYR A 23 -4.89 3.18 1.42
CA TYR A 23 -4.49 1.84 1.88
C TYR A 23 -4.74 0.78 0.81
N SER A 24 -5.92 0.79 0.19
CA SER A 24 -6.30 -0.13 -0.89
C SER A 24 -5.36 0.00 -2.09
N LEU A 25 -4.96 1.22 -2.42
CA LEU A 25 -3.98 1.50 -3.48
C LEU A 25 -2.59 0.98 -3.11
N GLY A 26 -2.13 1.16 -1.87
CA GLY A 26 -0.84 0.64 -1.41
C GLY A 26 -0.75 -0.88 -1.56
N LEU A 27 -1.79 -1.60 -1.14
CA LEU A 27 -1.89 -3.05 -1.33
C LEU A 27 -1.92 -3.44 -2.82
N SER A 28 -2.65 -2.68 -3.64
CA SER A 28 -2.71 -2.92 -5.09
C SER A 28 -1.35 -2.74 -5.76
N LEU A 29 -0.59 -1.69 -5.37
CA LEU A 29 0.76 -1.43 -5.88
C LEU A 29 1.73 -2.56 -5.51
N ALA A 30 1.64 -3.08 -4.29
CA ALA A 30 2.44 -4.24 -3.89
C ALA A 30 2.09 -5.47 -4.74
N GLU A 31 0.81 -5.73 -5.00
CA GLU A 31 0.39 -6.91 -5.76
C GLU A 31 0.74 -6.83 -7.25
N VAL A 32 0.61 -5.67 -7.89
CA VAL A 32 1.01 -5.52 -9.30
C VAL A 32 2.53 -5.58 -9.51
N SER A 33 3.32 -5.48 -8.43
CA SER A 33 4.78 -5.63 -8.51
C SER A 33 5.22 -7.09 -8.71
N VAL A 34 4.32 -8.06 -8.48
CA VAL A 34 4.59 -9.49 -8.67
C VAL A 34 3.82 -10.04 -9.88
N PRO A 35 4.28 -11.16 -10.49
CA PRO A 35 3.60 -11.75 -11.64
C PRO A 35 2.14 -12.12 -11.35
N PHE A 36 1.22 -11.73 -12.23
CA PHE A 36 -0.23 -11.96 -12.11
C PHE A 36 -0.63 -13.44 -11.86
N ASN A 37 0.12 -14.35 -12.46
CA ASN A 37 -0.08 -15.79 -12.40
C ASN A 37 0.40 -16.43 -11.08
N ASP A 38 1.00 -15.63 -10.19
CA ASP A 38 1.46 -16.03 -8.86
C ASP A 38 0.94 -15.03 -7.83
N ARG A 39 -0.32 -15.15 -7.42
CA ARG A 39 -0.96 -14.21 -6.48
C ARG A 39 -0.34 -14.28 -5.09
N PHE A 40 -0.53 -13.23 -4.28
CA PHE A 40 -0.14 -13.28 -2.87
C PHE A 40 -0.86 -14.39 -2.11
N THR A 41 -0.07 -15.16 -1.37
CA THR A 41 -0.57 -16.15 -0.41
C THR A 41 -1.16 -15.44 0.80
N THR A 42 -1.96 -16.15 1.60
CA THR A 42 -2.50 -15.61 2.86
C THR A 42 -1.41 -15.10 3.81
N LYS A 43 -0.24 -15.76 3.83
CA LYS A 43 0.90 -15.34 4.64
C LYS A 43 1.41 -13.96 4.20
N GLU A 44 1.57 -13.77 2.89
CA GLU A 44 2.06 -12.51 2.32
C GLU A 44 1.06 -11.36 2.49
N TRP A 45 -0.24 -11.66 2.44
CA TRP A 45 -1.26 -10.69 2.82
C TRP A 45 -1.13 -10.29 4.29
N ASN A 46 -0.88 -11.24 5.20
CA ASN A 46 -0.69 -10.93 6.62
C ASN A 46 0.60 -10.15 6.89
N GLU A 47 1.69 -10.45 6.18
CA GLU A 47 2.95 -9.68 6.25
C GLU A 47 2.68 -8.18 5.96
N MET A 48 1.89 -7.87 4.93
CA MET A 48 1.52 -6.49 4.61
C MET A 48 0.54 -5.88 5.63
N LYS A 49 -0.54 -6.59 5.94
CA LYS A 49 -1.67 -6.03 6.69
C LYS A 49 -1.42 -5.95 8.20
N GLU A 50 -0.76 -6.97 8.75
CA GLU A 50 -0.54 -7.10 10.19
C GLU A 50 0.89 -6.73 10.59
N GLU A 51 1.89 -7.24 9.85
CA GLU A 51 3.31 -7.06 10.19
C GLU A 51 3.91 -5.77 9.62
N GLN A 52 3.19 -5.10 8.70
CA GLN A 52 3.59 -3.85 8.06
C GLN A 52 4.91 -3.99 7.28
N GLN A 53 5.05 -5.12 6.58
CA GLN A 53 6.21 -5.45 5.75
C GLN A 53 5.79 -5.86 4.35
N LEU A 54 6.63 -5.57 3.35
CA LEU A 54 6.42 -6.11 2.01
C LEU A 54 6.90 -7.56 1.97
N PRO A 55 6.17 -8.46 1.29
CA PRO A 55 6.63 -9.82 1.02
C PRO A 55 7.97 -9.80 0.32
N THR A 56 8.84 -10.77 0.63
CA THR A 56 10.22 -10.82 0.10
C THR A 56 10.27 -10.63 -1.42
N ARG A 57 9.37 -11.28 -2.16
CA ARG A 57 9.32 -11.17 -3.62
C ARG A 57 8.91 -9.78 -4.13
N ALA A 58 7.99 -9.11 -3.46
CA ALA A 58 7.62 -7.73 -3.81
C ALA A 58 8.77 -6.77 -3.48
N ASN A 59 9.36 -6.94 -2.29
CA ASN A 59 10.47 -6.12 -1.80
C ASN A 59 11.74 -6.24 -2.68
N ASN A 60 11.97 -7.40 -3.30
CA ASN A 60 13.12 -7.60 -4.20
C ASN A 60 12.96 -6.91 -5.56
N VAL A 61 11.72 -6.61 -5.98
CA VAL A 61 11.42 -6.01 -7.30
C VAL A 61 11.21 -4.50 -7.17
N ILE A 62 10.61 -4.06 -6.07
CA ILE A 62 10.29 -2.65 -5.84
C ILE A 62 11.55 -1.89 -5.40
N ILE A 63 11.83 -0.76 -6.06
CA ILE A 63 12.91 0.15 -5.67
C ILE A 63 12.68 0.70 -4.24
N SER A 64 13.76 0.94 -3.50
CA SER A 64 13.72 1.32 -2.07
C SER A 64 12.76 2.47 -1.75
N ASP A 65 12.73 3.50 -2.59
CA ASP A 65 11.93 4.71 -2.37
C ASP A 65 10.43 4.42 -2.50
N LEU A 66 10.05 3.57 -3.46
CA LEU A 66 8.67 3.13 -3.65
C LEU A 66 8.24 2.16 -2.53
N THR A 67 9.14 1.31 -2.04
CA THR A 67 8.87 0.44 -0.87
C THR A 67 8.46 1.27 0.34
N SER A 68 9.24 2.31 0.68
CA SER A 68 8.93 3.19 1.81
C SER A 68 7.57 3.90 1.64
N THR A 69 7.26 4.31 0.41
CA THR A 69 5.99 4.95 0.06
C THR A 69 4.83 3.98 0.25
N ILE A 70 4.92 2.76 -0.30
CA ILE A 70 3.87 1.74 -0.15
C ILE A 70 3.64 1.40 1.32
N LEU A 71 4.71 1.21 2.10
CA LEU A 71 4.60 0.94 3.55
C LEU A 71 3.92 2.08 4.31
N SER A 72 4.17 3.34 3.92
CA SER A 72 3.46 4.48 4.51
C SER A 72 1.97 4.52 4.14
N MET A 73 1.61 4.08 2.93
CA MET A 73 0.22 4.01 2.46
C MET A 73 -0.57 2.91 3.17
N ILE A 74 0.05 1.77 3.46
CA ILE A 74 -0.60 0.64 4.15
C ILE A 74 -0.50 0.74 5.67
N ASN A 75 -0.19 1.92 6.22
CA ASN A 75 -0.09 2.11 7.66
C ASN A 75 -1.41 1.74 8.37
N ARG A 76 -1.38 0.98 9.47
CA ARG A 76 -2.61 0.65 10.22
C ARG A 76 -3.31 1.88 10.78
N GLY A 77 -2.56 2.89 11.20
CA GLY A 77 -3.10 4.18 11.63
C GLY A 77 -3.47 5.03 10.43
N TYR A 78 -4.77 5.13 10.12
CA TYR A 78 -5.25 5.88 8.95
C TYR A 78 -4.88 7.37 8.98
N LEU A 79 -4.70 7.97 10.16
CA LEU A 79 -4.23 9.36 10.33
C LEU A 79 -2.74 9.54 10.01
N SER A 80 -1.96 8.46 10.06
CA SER A 80 -0.53 8.44 9.75
C SER A 80 -0.25 8.18 8.27
N ARG A 81 -1.28 7.85 7.48
CA ARG A 81 -1.14 7.64 6.04
C ARG A 81 -0.97 8.99 5.33
N PRO A 82 -0.17 9.05 4.25
CA PRO A 82 -0.08 10.25 3.44
C PRO A 82 -1.40 10.51 2.71
N SER A 83 -1.76 11.79 2.56
CA SER A 83 -2.84 12.17 1.65
C SER A 83 -2.42 11.95 0.18
N VAL A 84 -3.41 11.89 -0.72
CA VAL A 84 -3.16 11.83 -2.16
C VAL A 84 -2.33 13.02 -2.62
N ASP A 85 -2.63 14.24 -2.15
CA ASP A 85 -1.84 15.43 -2.50
C ASP A 85 -0.38 15.32 -2.04
N SER A 86 -0.15 14.77 -0.84
CA SER A 86 1.19 14.51 -0.33
C SER A 86 1.94 13.52 -1.22
N LEU A 87 1.30 12.43 -1.63
CA LEU A 87 1.86 11.43 -2.55
C LEU A 87 2.17 12.01 -3.94
N LEU A 88 1.33 12.90 -4.47
CA LEU A 88 1.59 13.52 -5.77
C LEU A 88 2.76 14.51 -5.70
N SER A 89 2.90 15.23 -4.59
CA SER A 89 4.00 16.18 -4.39
C SER A 89 5.39 15.52 -4.44
N THR A 90 5.52 14.26 -3.99
CA THR A 90 6.79 13.53 -4.06
C THR A 90 7.15 13.13 -5.50
N ILE A 91 6.15 12.87 -6.33
CA ILE A 91 6.32 12.52 -7.76
C ILE A 91 6.72 13.76 -8.57
N GLU A 92 6.05 14.90 -8.34
CA GLU A 92 6.35 16.16 -9.04
C GLU A 92 7.79 16.64 -8.79
N VAL A 93 8.29 16.49 -7.55
CA VAL A 93 9.68 16.81 -7.19
C VAL A 93 10.67 15.90 -7.92
N SER A 94 10.32 14.63 -8.13
CA SER A 94 11.17 13.66 -8.81
C SER A 94 11.26 13.94 -10.33
N GLN A 95 10.18 14.41 -10.96
CA GLN A 95 10.20 14.74 -12.39
C GLN A 95 10.94 16.04 -12.73
N LYS A 96 11.05 17.00 -11.79
CA LYS A 96 11.81 18.24 -12.00
C LYS A 96 13.34 18.08 -11.90
N LYS A 97 13.84 16.90 -11.52
CA LYS A 97 15.28 16.61 -11.42
C LYS A 97 15.90 16.04 -12.70
N VAL A 98 15.16 16.03 -13.82
CA VAL A 98 15.61 15.57 -15.14
C VAL A 98 15.83 16.75 -16.08
#